data_AF-A0AAE5GNB5-F1
#
_entry.id   AF-A0AAE5GNB5-F1
#
_cell.length_a   1.000
_cell.length_b   1.000
_cell.length_c   1.000
_cell.angle_alpha   90.00
_cell.angle_beta   90.00
_cell.angle_gamma   90.00
#
_symmetry.space_group_name_H-M   'P 1'
#
loop_
_entity.id
_entity.type
_entity.pdbx_description
1 polymer ?
#
loop_
_entity_poly.entity_id
_entity_poly.type
_entity_poly.pdbx_seq_one_letter_code
_entity_poly.pdbx_strand_id
1 'polypeptide(L)'
;MGKSFDEANHIDKSGVKSGELVVQLIAKQRYDLGIVSDSDLEGVELPNLMNQIEYLSPVFYSTKVYIGFSKSHELNPVVEEFTTTMRLFKQTDKFKWLKQKYGLK
;
A
#
# COMPACT_ATOMS: atom_id res chain seq x y z
N MET A 1 2.25 -6.33 -12.32
CA MET A 1 2.29 -4.87 -12.57
C MET A 1 3.63 -4.40 -12.03
N GLY A 2 4.52 -3.85 -12.85
CA GLY A 2 5.87 -3.49 -12.40
C GLY A 2 6.66 -2.87 -13.54
N LYS A 3 7.27 -3.69 -14.39
CA LYS A 3 8.16 -3.24 -15.48
C LYS A 3 7.60 -2.11 -16.36
N SER A 4 6.37 -2.23 -16.87
CA SER A 4 5.77 -1.18 -17.73
C SER A 4 5.50 0.14 -17.00
N PHE A 5 5.21 0.09 -15.69
CA PHE A 5 5.06 1.30 -14.88
C PHE A 5 6.42 1.89 -14.53
N ASP A 6 7.38 1.03 -14.14
CA ASP A 6 8.75 1.41 -13.79
C ASP A 6 9.45 2.10 -14.97
N GLU A 7 9.27 1.58 -16.19
CA GLU A 7 9.91 2.08 -17.43
C GLU A 7 9.17 3.25 -18.09
N ALA A 8 7.98 3.62 -17.62
CA ALA A 8 7.20 4.73 -18.17
C ALA A 8 7.82 6.09 -17.82
N ASN A 9 8.80 6.55 -18.60
CA ASN A 9 9.49 7.83 -18.38
C ASN A 9 8.67 9.06 -18.80
N HIS A 10 7.51 8.85 -19.43
CA HIS A 10 6.60 9.92 -19.85
C HIS A 10 5.61 10.34 -18.76
N ILE A 11 5.68 9.70 -17.58
CA ILE A 11 4.84 10.00 -16.42
C ILE A 11 5.76 10.43 -15.29
N ASP A 12 5.44 11.55 -14.64
CA ASP A 12 6.12 11.94 -13.40
C ASP A 12 5.63 11.06 -12.25
N LYS A 13 6.57 10.36 -11.61
CA LYS A 13 6.30 9.33 -10.60
C LYS A 13 6.99 9.72 -9.30
N SER A 14 6.18 9.98 -8.28
CA SER A 14 6.65 10.39 -6.96
C SER A 14 6.05 9.51 -5.86
N GLY A 15 6.91 8.99 -4.98
CA GLY A 15 6.48 8.34 -3.74
C GLY A 15 6.20 9.37 -2.66
N VAL A 16 5.10 9.20 -1.92
CA VAL A 16 4.73 10.05 -0.78
C VAL A 16 4.61 9.25 0.50
N LYS A 17 4.71 9.95 1.63
CA LYS A 17 4.80 9.35 2.97
C LYS A 17 3.47 8.90 3.60
N SER A 18 2.33 9.34 3.07
CA SER A 18 1.00 9.01 3.62
C SER A 18 -0.12 9.25 2.60
N GLY A 19 -1.25 8.56 2.76
CA GLY A 19 -2.47 8.79 1.97
C GLY A 19 -3.03 10.20 2.12
N GLU A 20 -2.95 10.79 3.31
CA GLU A 20 -3.32 12.19 3.55
C GLU A 20 -2.56 13.15 2.61
N LEU A 21 -1.25 12.94 2.42
CA LEU A 21 -0.45 13.79 1.56
C LEU A 21 -0.82 13.60 0.08
N VAL A 22 -1.20 12.38 -0.35
CA VAL A 22 -1.76 12.16 -1.69
C VAL A 22 -2.99 13.05 -1.89
N VAL A 23 -3.97 12.97 -0.98
CA VAL A 23 -5.22 13.76 -1.07
C VAL A 23 -4.92 15.26 -1.16
N GLN A 24 -4.02 15.78 -0.31
CA GLN A 24 -3.65 17.19 -0.33
C GLN A 24 -3.01 17.62 -1.66
N LEU A 25 -2.18 16.76 -2.26
CA LEU A 25 -1.48 17.06 -3.49
C LEU A 25 -2.41 17.06 -4.70
N ILE A 26 -3.36 16.13 -4.75
CA ILE A 26 -4.40 16.10 -5.80
C ILE A 26 -5.33 17.30 -5.66
N ALA A 27 -5.84 17.58 -4.46
CA ALA A 27 -6.74 18.71 -4.22
C ALA A 27 -6.07 20.06 -4.57
N LYS A 28 -4.74 20.18 -4.41
CA LYS A 28 -3.95 21.36 -4.79
C LYS A 28 -3.50 21.36 -6.26
N GLN A 29 -3.99 20.44 -7.08
CA GLN A 29 -3.64 20.30 -8.51
C GLN A 29 -2.13 20.18 -8.74
N ARG A 30 -1.40 19.52 -7.82
CA ARG A 30 0.04 19.25 -7.97
C ARG A 30 0.31 17.95 -8.69
N TYR A 31 -0.67 17.04 -8.69
CA TYR A 31 -0.66 15.78 -9.43
C TYR A 31 -2.06 15.51 -9.96
N ASP A 32 -2.15 14.81 -11.09
CA ASP A 32 -3.42 14.45 -11.72
C ASP A 32 -4.04 13.17 -11.13
N LEU A 33 -3.20 12.26 -10.63
CA LEU A 33 -3.62 10.95 -10.13
C LEU A 33 -2.90 10.57 -8.83
N GLY A 34 -3.67 10.02 -7.88
CA GLY A 34 -3.16 9.46 -6.63
C GLY A 34 -3.52 7.99 -6.50
N ILE A 35 -2.60 7.19 -5.97
CA ILE A 35 -2.84 5.78 -5.65
C ILE A 35 -2.76 5.63 -4.12
N VAL A 36 -3.86 5.20 -3.52
CA VAL A 36 -4.01 4.98 -2.07
C VAL A 36 -4.79 3.69 -1.82
N SER A 37 -4.56 3.07 -0.67
CA SER A 37 -5.43 2.02 -0.14
C SER A 37 -6.46 2.60 0.83
N ASP A 38 -7.58 1.89 1.04
CA ASP A 38 -8.58 2.29 2.04
C ASP A 38 -7.95 2.45 3.44
N SER A 39 -6.97 1.60 3.79
CA SER A 39 -6.21 1.70 5.04
C SER A 39 -5.33 2.94 5.14
N ASP A 40 -4.85 3.50 4.02
CA ASP A 40 -4.07 4.75 4.04
C ASP A 40 -4.94 5.98 4.34
N LEU A 41 -6.26 5.83 4.17
CA LEU A 41 -7.27 6.87 4.38
C LEU A 41 -8.05 6.68 5.69
N GLU A 42 -7.87 5.55 6.38
CA GLU A 42 -8.54 5.27 7.64
C GLU A 42 -8.08 6.26 8.73
N GLY A 43 -9.02 7.01 9.30
CA GLY A 43 -8.73 8.06 10.29
C GLY A 43 -8.24 9.39 9.72
N VAL A 44 -8.18 9.55 8.40
CA VAL A 44 -7.86 10.83 7.76
C VAL A 44 -9.09 11.75 7.76
N GLU A 45 -9.11 12.72 8.67
CA GLU A 45 -10.15 13.76 8.73
C GLU A 45 -9.82 14.95 7.82
N LEU A 46 -10.09 14.82 6.51
CA LEU A 46 -9.94 15.90 5.54
C LEU A 46 -11.26 16.28 4.82
N PRO A 47 -12.36 16.54 5.55
CA PRO A 47 -13.69 16.68 4.96
C PRO A 47 -13.77 17.71 3.81
N ASN A 48 -12.99 18.79 3.89
CA ASN A 48 -12.98 19.83 2.85
C ASN A 48 -12.17 19.44 1.60
N LEU A 49 -11.19 18.53 1.70
CA LEU A 49 -10.35 18.11 0.57
C LEU A 49 -10.91 16.86 -0.10
N MET A 50 -11.58 15.98 0.64
CA MET A 50 -12.21 14.78 0.07
C MET A 50 -13.29 15.12 -0.96
N ASN A 51 -13.99 16.24 -0.78
CA ASN A 51 -15.00 16.72 -1.74
C ASN A 51 -14.40 17.32 -3.03
N GLN A 52 -13.07 17.47 -3.09
CA GLN A 52 -12.35 18.03 -4.25
C GLN A 52 -11.70 16.94 -5.10
N ILE A 53 -11.85 15.67 -4.73
CA ILE A 53 -11.26 14.54 -5.42
C ILE A 53 -12.33 13.52 -5.79
N GLU A 54 -12.12 12.84 -6.92
CA GLU A 54 -13.00 11.77 -7.40
C GLU A 54 -12.28 10.43 -7.27
N TYR A 55 -13.00 9.43 -6.75
CA TYR A 55 -12.51 8.05 -6.72
C TYR A 55 -12.84 7.34 -8.03
N LEU A 56 -11.80 6.83 -8.71
CA LEU A 56 -12.00 6.04 -9.92
C LEU A 56 -12.57 4.66 -9.58
N SER A 57 -13.59 4.24 -10.34
CA SER A 57 -14.22 2.93 -10.27
C SER A 57 -14.04 2.17 -11.59
N PRO A 58 -13.72 0.86 -11.58
CA PRO A 58 -13.55 0.01 -10.40
C PRO A 58 -12.24 0.30 -9.67
N VAL A 59 -12.23 0.11 -8.35
CA VAL A 59 -11.00 0.15 -7.56
C VAL A 59 -9.98 -0.80 -8.18
N PHE A 60 -8.73 -0.34 -8.34
CA PHE A 60 -7.63 -1.19 -8.77
C PHE A 60 -7.36 -2.24 -7.68
N TYR A 61 -8.09 -3.35 -7.72
CA TYR A 61 -7.98 -4.40 -6.72
C TYR A 61 -6.68 -5.19 -6.87
N SER A 62 -6.12 -5.52 -5.71
CA SER A 62 -5.04 -6.49 -5.44
C SER A 62 -3.62 -5.90 -5.40
N THR A 63 -3.33 -5.19 -4.32
CA THR A 63 -1.98 -5.21 -3.76
C THR A 63 -1.91 -6.30 -2.72
N LYS A 64 -1.49 -7.50 -3.14
CA LYS A 64 -0.76 -8.38 -2.22
C LYS A 64 0.38 -7.53 -1.66
N VAL A 65 0.32 -7.19 -0.38
CA VAL A 65 1.41 -6.48 0.28
C VAL A 65 2.57 -7.47 0.42
N TYR A 66 3.67 -7.17 -0.25
CA TYR A 66 4.88 -7.98 -0.18
C TYR A 66 5.85 -7.34 0.81
N ILE A 67 6.49 -8.19 1.62
CA ILE A 67 7.63 -7.77 2.42
C ILE A 67 8.86 -7.94 1.53
N GLY A 68 9.48 -6.81 1.17
CA GLY A 68 10.70 -6.79 0.38
C GLY A 68 11.94 -6.84 1.27
N PHE A 69 12.90 -7.69 0.93
CA PHE A 69 14.22 -7.70 1.55
C PHE A 69 15.23 -7.03 0.62
N SER A 70 16.20 -6.33 1.21
CA SER A 70 17.23 -5.64 0.44
C SER A 70 18.06 -6.62 -0.39
N LYS A 71 18.28 -6.32 -1.67
CA LYS A 71 19.13 -7.11 -2.57
C LYS A 71 20.63 -6.88 -2.35
N SER A 72 20.98 -5.84 -1.59
CA SER A 72 22.39 -5.40 -1.42
C SER A 72 23.21 -6.29 -0.49
N HIS A 73 22.57 -7.19 0.24
CA HIS A 73 23.21 -8.08 1.20
C HIS A 73 22.66 -9.50 1.04
N GLU A 74 23.50 -10.52 1.20
CA GLU A 74 23.05 -11.92 1.24
C GLU A 74 22.30 -12.19 2.55
N LEU A 75 21.01 -11.88 2.57
CA LEU A 75 20.12 -12.08 3.72
C LEU A 75 19.40 -13.43 3.69
N ASN A 76 19.83 -14.37 2.85
CA ASN A 76 19.12 -15.64 2.60
C ASN A 76 18.69 -16.39 3.88
N PRO A 77 19.55 -16.55 4.91
CA PRO A 77 19.15 -17.25 6.13
C PRO A 77 18.01 -16.52 6.89
N VAL A 78 18.07 -15.19 6.96
CA VAL A 78 17.06 -14.36 7.63
C VAL A 78 15.73 -14.39 6.86
N VAL A 79 15.81 -14.35 5.52
CA VAL A 79 14.63 -14.44 4.66
C VAL A 79 13.94 -15.80 4.83
N GLU A 80 14.71 -16.88 4.91
CA GLU A 80 14.19 -18.23 5.10
C GLU A 80 13.56 -18.43 6.48
N GLU A 81 14.23 -17.96 7.54
CA GLU A 81 13.71 -18.00 8.91
C GLU A 81 12.41 -17.19 9.03
N PHE A 82 12.40 -15.97 8.48
CA PHE A 82 11.22 -15.12 8.47
C PHE A 82 10.05 -15.79 7.73
N THR A 83 10.33 -16.34 6.55
CA THR A 83 9.30 -16.99 5.71
C THR A 83 8.71 -18.20 6.42
N THR A 84 9.54 -19.01 7.07
CA THR A 84 9.12 -20.19 7.83
C THR A 84 8.29 -19.80 9.04
N THR A 85 8.77 -18.85 9.84
CA THR A 85 8.07 -18.35 11.03
C THR A 85 6.72 -17.73 10.66
N MET A 86 6.67 -16.93 9.59
CA MET A 86 5.43 -16.34 9.10
C MET A 86 4.43 -17.40 8.62
N ARG A 87 4.90 -18.47 7.97
CA ARG A 87 4.05 -19.59 7.55
C ARG A 87 3.41 -20.29 8.75
N LEU A 88 4.19 -20.55 9.79
CA LEU A 88 3.69 -21.15 11.04
C LEU A 88 2.73 -20.20 11.77
N PHE A 89 3.09 -18.92 11.87
CA PHE A 89 2.25 -17.91 12.52
C PHE A 89 0.86 -17.80 11.88
N LYS A 90 0.78 -17.86 10.54
CA LYS A 90 -0.49 -17.82 9.80
C LYS A 90 -1.45 -18.97 10.13
N GLN A 91 -0.96 -20.05 10.73
CA GLN A 91 -1.79 -21.19 11.16
C GLN A 91 -2.35 -21.02 12.58
N THR A 92 -1.86 -20.04 13.35
CA THR A 92 -2.26 -19.81 14.74
C THR A 92 -3.63 -19.14 14.87
N ASP A 93 -4.32 -19.38 15.99
CA ASP A 93 -5.57 -18.66 16.29
C ASP A 93 -5.36 -17.18 16.53
N LYS A 94 -4.17 -16.79 17.00
CA LYS A 94 -3.77 -15.38 17.11
C LYS A 94 -3.82 -14.68 15.75
N PHE A 95 -3.35 -15.33 14.69
CA PHE A 95 -3.44 -14.77 13.34
C PHE A 95 -4.89 -14.66 12.86
N LYS A 96 -5.72 -15.69 13.10
CA LYS A 96 -7.16 -15.63 12.78
C LYS A 96 -7.87 -14.49 13.50
N TRP A 97 -7.60 -14.31 14.79
CA TRP A 97 -8.12 -13.20 15.58
C TRP A 97 -7.67 -11.85 15.04
N LEU A 98 -6.39 -11.69 14.68
CA LEU A 98 -5.89 -10.46 14.07
C LEU A 98 -6.59 -10.16 12.73
N LYS A 99 -6.77 -11.16 11.86
CA LYS A 99 -7.51 -10.98 10.60
C LYS A 99 -8.93 -10.45 10.86
N GLN A 100 -9.62 -11.01 11.85
CA GLN A 100 -10.96 -10.57 12.22
C GLN A 100 -10.97 -9.17 12.81
N LYS A 101 -10.06 -8.87 13.75
CA LYS A 101 -9.97 -7.58 14.44
C LYS A 101 -9.75 -6.41 13.47
N TYR A 102 -8.93 -6.62 12.44
CA TYR A 102 -8.57 -5.58 11.46
C TYR A 102 -9.31 -5.71 10.12
N GLY A 103 -10.36 -6.53 10.04
CA GLY A 103 -11.19 -6.64 8.82
C GLY A 103 -10.47 -7.24 7.60
N LEU A 104 -9.34 -7.92 7.79
CA LEU A 104 -8.55 -8.52 6.71
C LEU A 104 -9.20 -9.85 6.30
N LYS A 105 -10.05 -9.82 5.27
CA LYS A 105 -10.73 -11.03 4.74
C LYS A 105 -9.74 -12.03 4.12
#